data_AF-A0A850H8Y7-F1
#
_entry.id   AF-A0A850H8Y7-F1
#
_cell.length_a   1.000
_cell.length_b   1.000
_cell.length_c   1.000
_cell.angle_alpha   90.00
_cell.angle_beta   90.00
_cell.angle_gamma   90.00
#
_symmetry.space_group_name_H-M   'P 1'
#
loop_
_entity.id
_entity.type
_entity.pdbx_description
1 polymer ?
#
loop_
_entity_poly.entity_id
_entity_poly.type
_entity_poly.pdbx_seq_one_letter_code
_entity_poly.pdbx_strand_id
1 'polypeptide(L)'
;MSHSVGETGFPVLNRKDISSFESVFIDPTVRKRSDIAERQSRLVRFVSGEVVPKLIRLHTEVVPDAPPLEALIRVLKPNKADISDFAEILLGDDLEAAANYVTIMRDRGLSIEVLYTELLEPTARFLGKMWERDECDFIDVTIGVGRLQTLLSIFHETYSLPKLKSKRHVLMAAAPGNQHVFGVSIIEELLASGGWRVQTDHSGEANQIKSAVRNDWFAVVGLTVGSDLQIEDLKSFIGDVRRASQHGAIGVMVGGSMFTEDPSLAVQVGADATAPNAPAAVLAAQKLFDKGAVQQRATS
;
A
#
# COMPACT_ATOMS: atom_id res chain seq x y z
N MET A 1 39.32 -2.88 9.67
CA MET A 1 39.05 -2.84 8.21
C MET A 1 38.40 -4.14 7.82
N SER A 2 37.11 -4.10 7.46
CA SER A 2 36.38 -4.93 6.46
C SER A 2 34.90 -5.02 6.84
N HIS A 3 34.05 -4.32 6.07
CA HIS A 3 32.59 -4.39 6.07
C HIS A 3 32.07 -5.78 5.66
N SER A 4 30.85 -6.20 6.05
CA SER A 4 29.61 -6.08 5.24
C SER A 4 28.48 -7.08 5.65
N VAL A 5 27.28 -6.51 5.77
CA VAL A 5 25.91 -7.02 5.46
C VAL A 5 25.29 -8.12 6.33
N GLY A 6 24.21 -7.75 7.03
CA GLY A 6 23.31 -8.63 7.77
C GLY A 6 22.09 -9.05 6.94
N GLU A 7 21.70 -10.32 7.09
CA GLU A 7 20.51 -10.95 6.52
C GLU A 7 19.24 -10.62 7.33
N THR A 8 18.20 -10.19 6.62
CA THR A 8 16.83 -9.99 7.14
C THR A 8 16.02 -11.28 6.95
N GLY A 9 15.76 -12.02 8.04
CA GLY A 9 14.87 -13.19 8.06
C GLY A 9 13.55 -12.92 8.80
N PHE A 10 12.43 -13.44 8.28
CA PHE A 10 11.09 -13.35 8.88
C PHE A 10 10.98 -14.12 10.21
N PRO A 11 10.16 -13.68 11.18
CA PRO A 11 10.02 -14.36 12.46
C PRO A 11 9.21 -15.66 12.37
N VAL A 12 9.66 -16.67 13.12
CA VAL A 12 9.06 -18.00 13.23
C VAL A 12 7.85 -17.94 14.18
N LEU A 13 6.64 -18.24 13.65
CA LEU A 13 5.40 -18.32 14.42
C LEU A 13 5.47 -19.42 15.50
N ASN A 14 5.15 -19.07 16.75
CA ASN A 14 5.17 -19.98 17.90
C ASN A 14 3.89 -20.83 17.96
N ARG A 15 4.05 -22.09 18.36
CA ARG A 15 3.12 -23.22 18.25
C ARG A 15 1.78 -23.07 18.98
N LYS A 16 1.62 -22.07 19.85
CA LYS A 16 0.41 -21.89 20.67
C LYS A 16 -0.73 -21.19 19.92
N ASP A 17 -0.44 -20.22 19.04
CA ASP A 17 -1.48 -19.41 18.38
C ASP A 17 -2.21 -20.15 17.24
N ILE A 18 -1.55 -21.13 16.64
CA ILE A 18 -2.13 -22.00 15.59
C ILE A 18 -3.28 -22.85 16.15
N SER A 19 -3.25 -23.15 17.46
CA SER A 19 -4.24 -24.01 18.13
C SER A 19 -5.60 -23.34 18.37
N SER A 20 -5.70 -22.01 18.27
CA SER A 20 -6.94 -21.28 18.54
C SER A 20 -7.86 -21.10 17.32
N PHE A 21 -7.34 -21.24 16.10
CA PHE A 21 -8.12 -20.99 14.87
C PHE A 21 -8.72 -22.27 14.24
N GLU A 22 -8.15 -23.43 14.52
CA GLU A 22 -8.63 -24.69 13.96
C GLU A 22 -9.87 -25.28 14.71
N SER A 23 -10.43 -24.60 15.72
CA SER A 23 -11.50 -25.15 16.56
C SER A 23 -12.93 -24.92 16.07
N VAL A 24 -13.14 -24.24 14.94
CA VAL A 24 -14.51 -23.84 14.54
C VAL A 24 -15.06 -24.62 13.34
N PHE A 25 -14.24 -25.27 12.50
CA PHE A 25 -14.75 -25.86 11.24
C PHE A 25 -14.19 -27.23 10.81
N ILE A 26 -13.46 -27.96 11.67
CA ILE A 26 -12.88 -29.26 11.30
C ILE A 26 -13.08 -30.30 12.41
N ASP A 27 -13.52 -31.51 12.02
CA ASP A 27 -13.70 -32.67 12.90
C ASP A 27 -12.41 -32.96 13.72
N PRO A 28 -12.50 -33.25 15.05
CA PRO A 28 -11.35 -33.47 15.92
C PRO A 28 -10.43 -34.62 15.47
N THR A 29 -10.92 -35.56 14.66
CA THR A 29 -10.14 -36.67 14.11
C THR A 29 -9.33 -36.27 12.87
N VAL A 30 -9.75 -35.22 12.15
CA VAL A 30 -9.01 -34.64 11.02
C VAL A 30 -7.89 -33.72 11.52
N ARG A 31 -8.06 -33.09 12.68
CA ARG A 31 -7.09 -32.19 13.34
C ARG A 31 -5.86 -32.91 13.93
N LYS A 32 -5.91 -34.24 14.06
CA LYS A 32 -4.77 -35.09 14.43
C LYS A 32 -4.15 -35.77 13.21
N ARG A 33 -3.91 -35.03 12.13
CA ARG A 33 -3.07 -35.53 11.04
C ARG A 33 -1.60 -35.32 11.40
N SER A 34 -0.98 -36.38 11.91
CA SER A 34 0.43 -36.47 12.33
C SER A 34 1.44 -36.25 11.20
N ASP A 35 0.97 -36.08 9.96
CA ASP A 35 1.78 -36.02 8.76
C ASP A 35 2.06 -34.59 8.26
N ILE A 36 1.61 -33.52 8.94
CA ILE A 36 1.86 -32.13 8.50
C ILE A 36 3.36 -31.81 8.47
N ALA A 37 4.10 -32.11 9.55
CA ALA A 37 5.54 -31.92 9.60
C ALA A 37 6.26 -32.79 8.56
N GLU A 38 5.74 -34.00 8.34
CA GLU A 38 6.26 -34.92 7.34
C GLU A 38 6.01 -34.41 5.92
N ARG A 39 4.84 -33.83 5.63
CA ARG A 39 4.48 -33.22 4.35
C ARG A 39 5.28 -31.95 4.09
N GLN A 40 5.48 -31.09 5.09
CA GLN A 40 6.35 -29.91 4.96
C GLN A 40 7.79 -30.34 4.69
N SER A 41 8.29 -31.35 5.40
CA SER A 41 9.63 -31.89 5.17
C SER A 41 9.75 -32.55 3.80
N ARG A 42 8.72 -33.30 3.35
CA ARG A 42 8.64 -33.85 1.98
C ARG A 42 8.57 -32.75 0.92
N LEU A 43 7.84 -31.66 1.17
CA LEU A 43 7.73 -30.53 0.26
C LEU A 43 9.05 -29.78 0.16
N VAL A 44 9.70 -29.46 1.28
CA VAL A 44 11.03 -28.84 1.30
C VAL A 44 12.04 -29.73 0.58
N ARG A 45 12.02 -31.03 0.86
CA ARG A 45 12.91 -32.00 0.20
C ARG A 45 12.64 -32.15 -1.30
N PHE A 46 11.38 -32.08 -1.71
CA PHE A 46 10.98 -32.08 -3.12
C PHE A 46 11.38 -30.76 -3.81
N VAL A 47 11.13 -29.61 -3.18
CA VAL A 47 11.52 -28.30 -3.71
C VAL A 47 13.04 -28.23 -3.85
N SER A 48 13.81 -28.56 -2.82
CA SER A 48 15.28 -28.54 -2.86
C SER A 48 15.90 -29.62 -3.74
N GLY A 49 15.27 -30.79 -3.85
CA GLY A 49 15.82 -31.94 -4.58
C GLY A 49 15.40 -32.03 -6.05
N GLU A 50 14.21 -31.53 -6.39
CA GLU A 50 13.63 -31.67 -7.73
C GLU A 50 13.39 -30.31 -8.40
N VAL A 51 12.80 -29.34 -7.68
CA VAL A 51 12.35 -28.07 -8.29
C VAL A 51 13.50 -27.10 -8.45
N VAL A 52 14.24 -26.80 -7.38
CA VAL A 52 15.38 -25.87 -7.38
C VAL A 52 16.46 -26.32 -8.36
N PRO A 53 16.89 -27.60 -8.41
CA PRO A 53 17.87 -28.04 -9.40
C PRO A 53 17.36 -27.97 -10.83
N LYS A 54 16.06 -28.21 -11.08
CA LYS A 54 15.47 -28.04 -12.42
C LYS A 54 15.40 -26.57 -12.83
N LEU A 55 15.06 -25.66 -11.92
CA LEU A 55 15.08 -24.22 -12.16
C LEU A 55 16.50 -23.71 -12.40
N ILE A 56 17.48 -24.14 -11.58
CA ILE A 56 18.90 -23.87 -11.81
C ILE A 56 19.30 -24.40 -13.17
N ARG A 57 18.91 -25.63 -13.55
CA ARG A 57 19.25 -26.20 -14.85
C ARG A 57 18.62 -25.42 -16.01
N LEU A 58 17.34 -25.03 -15.91
CA LEU A 58 16.67 -24.17 -16.89
C LEU A 58 17.29 -22.76 -16.98
N HIS A 59 17.96 -22.29 -15.92
CA HIS A 59 18.63 -20.99 -15.89
C HIS A 59 20.13 -21.06 -16.22
N THR A 60 20.75 -22.23 -16.03
CA THR A 60 22.20 -22.50 -16.26
C THR A 60 22.44 -23.12 -17.62
N GLU A 61 21.47 -23.84 -18.19
CA GLU A 61 21.35 -24.04 -19.64
C GLU A 61 21.08 -22.66 -20.22
N VAL A 62 22.17 -21.92 -20.49
CA VAL A 62 22.17 -20.61 -21.10
C VAL A 62 21.21 -20.64 -22.28
N VAL A 63 20.01 -20.05 -22.13
CA VAL A 63 19.16 -19.73 -23.27
C VAL A 63 19.98 -18.69 -24.04
N PRO A 64 20.53 -19.01 -25.23
CA PRO A 64 21.55 -18.17 -25.87
C PRO A 64 21.06 -16.75 -26.18
N ASP A 65 19.74 -16.55 -26.15
CA ASP A 65 19.04 -15.29 -26.41
C ASP A 65 17.93 -14.99 -25.37
N ALA A 66 18.08 -15.39 -24.10
CA ALA A 66 17.14 -14.94 -23.08
C ALA A 66 17.19 -13.40 -22.98
N PRO A 67 16.06 -12.70 -23.18
CA PRO A 67 16.03 -11.26 -23.03
C PRO A 67 16.40 -10.90 -21.58
N PRO A 68 17.11 -9.76 -21.36
CA PRO A 68 17.40 -9.28 -20.01
C PRO A 68 16.14 -9.21 -19.16
N LEU A 69 16.24 -9.45 -17.85
CA LEU A 69 15.10 -9.40 -16.94
C LEU A 69 14.36 -8.05 -17.04
N GLU A 70 15.10 -6.95 -17.24
CA GLU A 70 14.56 -5.61 -17.45
C GLU A 70 13.73 -5.51 -18.74
N ALA A 71 14.13 -6.21 -19.81
CA ALA A 71 13.39 -6.25 -21.07
C ALA A 71 12.11 -7.08 -20.93
N LEU A 72 12.17 -8.20 -20.21
CA LEU A 72 11.00 -9.03 -19.92
C LEU A 72 9.99 -8.28 -19.04
N ILE A 73 10.46 -7.64 -17.96
CA ILE A 73 9.63 -6.78 -17.11
C ILE A 73 9.00 -5.66 -17.94
N ARG A 74 9.75 -5.00 -18.83
CA ARG A 74 9.21 -3.94 -19.69
C ARG A 74 8.09 -4.42 -20.62
N VAL A 75 8.18 -5.64 -21.14
CA VAL A 75 7.14 -6.25 -21.98
C VAL A 75 5.92 -6.64 -21.15
N LEU A 76 6.12 -7.11 -19.92
CA LEU A 76 5.05 -7.56 -19.02
C LEU A 76 4.38 -6.40 -18.27
N LYS A 77 5.01 -5.23 -18.19
CA LYS A 77 4.49 -4.06 -17.47
C LYS A 77 3.15 -3.62 -18.07
N PRO A 78 2.16 -3.28 -17.21
CA PRO A 78 0.92 -2.67 -17.64
C PRO A 78 1.19 -1.42 -18.49
N ASN A 79 0.46 -1.30 -19.59
CA ASN A 79 0.50 -0.15 -20.47
C ASN A 79 -0.75 0.73 -20.27
N LYS A 80 -0.89 1.79 -21.07
CA LYS A 80 -2.04 2.71 -20.96
C LYS A 80 -3.40 2.06 -21.22
N ALA A 81 -3.47 1.09 -22.12
CA ALA A 81 -4.70 0.34 -22.36
C ALA A 81 -5.04 -0.51 -21.14
N ASP A 82 -4.06 -1.21 -20.56
CA ASP A 82 -4.28 -1.98 -19.32
C ASP A 82 -4.83 -1.10 -18.18
N ILE A 83 -4.31 0.12 -18.04
CA ILE A 83 -4.77 1.10 -17.04
C ILE A 83 -6.22 1.53 -17.29
N SER A 84 -6.58 1.80 -18.55
CA SER A 84 -7.92 2.22 -18.96
C SER A 84 -8.93 1.09 -18.79
N ASP A 85 -8.61 -0.10 -19.31
CA ASP A 85 -9.43 -1.30 -19.21
C ASP A 85 -9.67 -1.65 -17.73
N PHE A 86 -8.63 -1.57 -16.91
CA PHE A 86 -8.76 -1.83 -15.47
C PHE A 86 -9.60 -0.77 -14.76
N ALA A 87 -9.52 0.50 -15.18
CA ALA A 87 -10.40 1.55 -14.66
C ALA A 87 -11.87 1.26 -14.97
N GLU A 88 -12.20 0.87 -16.21
CA GLU A 88 -13.56 0.49 -16.61
C GLU A 88 -14.07 -0.71 -15.81
N ILE A 89 -13.23 -1.74 -15.60
CA ILE A 89 -13.57 -2.89 -14.75
C ILE A 89 -13.88 -2.44 -13.33
N LEU A 90 -13.09 -1.52 -12.77
CA LEU A 90 -13.32 -0.98 -11.42
C LEU A 90 -14.59 -0.14 -11.30
N LEU A 91 -15.07 0.47 -12.39
CA LEU A 91 -16.32 1.23 -12.44
C LEU A 91 -17.55 0.35 -12.70
N GLY A 92 -17.38 -0.88 -13.19
CA GLY A 92 -18.48 -1.85 -13.36
C GLY A 92 -19.07 -2.35 -12.03
N ASP A 93 -19.79 -3.47 -12.03
CA ASP A 93 -20.39 -4.02 -10.79
C ASP A 93 -19.59 -5.19 -10.17
N ASP A 94 -18.54 -5.65 -10.86
CA ASP A 94 -17.87 -6.90 -10.56
C ASP A 94 -16.47 -6.71 -9.93
N LEU A 95 -16.42 -6.75 -8.60
CA LEU A 95 -15.15 -6.75 -7.86
C LEU A 95 -14.32 -8.02 -8.11
N GLU A 96 -14.95 -9.15 -8.41
CA GLU A 96 -14.26 -10.41 -8.72
C GLU A 96 -13.51 -10.29 -10.04
N ALA A 97 -14.11 -9.64 -11.05
CA ALA A 97 -13.42 -9.31 -12.30
C ALA A 97 -12.17 -8.45 -12.07
N ALA A 98 -12.25 -7.44 -11.20
CA ALA A 98 -11.10 -6.61 -10.84
C ALA A 98 -9.99 -7.42 -10.13
N ALA A 99 -10.37 -8.29 -9.20
CA ALA A 99 -9.43 -9.17 -8.50
C ALA A 99 -8.76 -10.18 -9.45
N ASN A 100 -9.55 -10.76 -10.37
CA ASN A 100 -9.05 -11.68 -11.39
C ASN A 100 -8.09 -10.98 -12.36
N TYR A 101 -8.37 -9.74 -12.75
CA TYR A 101 -7.48 -8.95 -13.61
C TYR A 101 -6.08 -8.80 -12.98
N VAL A 102 -6.02 -8.40 -11.71
CA VAL A 102 -4.74 -8.25 -10.99
C VAL A 102 -4.08 -9.61 -10.76
N THR A 103 -4.86 -10.66 -10.49
CA THR A 103 -4.34 -12.03 -10.32
C THR A 103 -3.68 -12.54 -11.61
N ILE A 104 -4.29 -12.32 -12.77
CA ILE A 104 -3.70 -12.68 -14.08
C ILE A 104 -2.37 -11.95 -14.28
N MET A 105 -2.29 -10.66 -13.96
CA MET A 105 -1.05 -9.89 -14.09
C MET A 105 0.04 -10.36 -13.12
N ARG A 106 -0.33 -10.76 -11.90
CA ARG A 106 0.57 -11.37 -10.92
C ARG A 106 1.08 -12.73 -11.41
N ASP A 107 0.20 -13.57 -11.95
CA ASP A 107 0.54 -14.91 -12.42
C ASP A 107 1.45 -14.88 -13.67
N ARG A 108 1.52 -13.73 -14.37
CA ARG A 108 2.55 -13.44 -15.40
C ARG A 108 3.94 -13.12 -14.82
N GLY A 109 4.07 -13.08 -13.50
CA GLY A 109 5.36 -12.89 -12.80
C GLY A 109 5.60 -11.48 -12.25
N LEU A 110 4.60 -10.58 -12.28
CA LEU A 110 4.73 -9.25 -11.67
C LEU A 110 4.55 -9.33 -10.16
N SER A 111 5.46 -8.70 -9.40
CA SER A 111 5.33 -8.60 -7.95
C SER A 111 4.20 -7.63 -7.56
N ILE A 112 3.71 -7.73 -6.33
CA ILE A 112 2.66 -6.83 -5.84
C ILE A 112 3.14 -5.37 -5.81
N GLU A 113 4.42 -5.14 -5.54
CA GLU A 113 5.04 -3.81 -5.56
C GLU A 113 5.00 -3.22 -6.97
N VAL A 114 5.32 -4.03 -7.99
CA VAL A 114 5.26 -3.61 -9.41
C VAL A 114 3.81 -3.34 -9.81
N LEU A 115 2.87 -4.21 -9.44
CA LEU A 115 1.44 -4.00 -9.72
C LEU A 115 0.91 -2.73 -9.05
N TYR A 116 1.36 -2.43 -7.83
CA TYR A 116 1.00 -1.18 -7.19
C TYR A 116 1.47 0.02 -8.02
N THR A 117 2.76 0.07 -8.38
CA THR A 117 3.36 1.26 -9.03
C THR A 117 2.99 1.40 -10.50
N GLU A 118 2.74 0.29 -11.19
CA GLU A 118 2.54 0.25 -12.64
C GLU A 118 1.07 0.04 -13.05
N LEU A 119 0.20 -0.43 -12.15
CA LEU A 119 -1.25 -0.62 -12.42
C LEU A 119 -2.11 0.19 -11.46
N LEU A 120 -2.11 -0.14 -10.16
CA LEU A 120 -3.10 0.40 -9.22
C LEU A 120 -2.96 1.93 -9.04
N GLU A 121 -1.73 2.43 -8.82
CA GLU A 121 -1.49 3.88 -8.69
C GLU A 121 -1.77 4.64 -10.00
N PRO A 122 -1.30 4.19 -11.18
CA PRO A 122 -1.69 4.80 -12.44
C PRO A 122 -3.20 4.78 -12.69
N THR A 123 -3.91 3.71 -12.32
CA THR A 123 -5.38 3.63 -12.44
C THR A 123 -6.09 4.58 -11.48
N ALA A 124 -5.65 4.72 -10.22
CA ALA A 124 -6.20 5.75 -9.32
C ALA A 124 -6.02 7.15 -9.92
N ARG A 125 -4.83 7.44 -10.45
CA ARG A 125 -4.55 8.72 -11.13
C ARG A 125 -5.47 8.91 -12.34
N PHE A 126 -5.70 7.86 -13.12
CA PHE A 126 -6.55 7.88 -14.29
C PHE A 126 -8.02 8.13 -13.93
N LEU A 127 -8.55 7.50 -12.88
CA LEU A 127 -9.89 7.79 -12.35
C LEU A 127 -10.05 9.26 -11.98
N GLY A 128 -9.03 9.87 -11.35
CA GLY A 128 -9.05 11.31 -11.08
C GLY A 128 -9.09 12.17 -12.35
N LYS A 129 -8.41 11.75 -13.43
CA LYS A 129 -8.47 12.44 -14.72
C LYS A 129 -9.81 12.28 -15.43
N MET A 130 -10.44 11.11 -15.33
CA MET A 130 -11.78 10.88 -15.85
C MET A 130 -12.77 11.82 -15.16
N TRP A 131 -12.67 11.93 -13.83
CA TRP A 131 -13.49 12.84 -13.05
C TRP A 131 -13.26 14.31 -13.41
N GLU A 132 -12.01 14.74 -13.54
CA GLU A 132 -11.65 16.11 -13.97
C GLU A 132 -12.19 16.46 -15.37
N ARG A 133 -12.51 15.45 -16.20
CA ARG A 133 -13.07 15.60 -17.55
C ARG A 133 -14.57 15.35 -17.60
N ASP A 134 -15.23 15.21 -16.45
CA ASP A 134 -16.65 14.87 -16.34
C ASP A 134 -17.02 13.54 -17.05
N GLU A 135 -16.06 12.62 -17.23
CA GLU A 135 -16.27 11.29 -17.83
C GLU A 135 -16.86 10.30 -16.82
N CYS A 136 -16.70 10.57 -15.52
CA CYS A 136 -17.31 9.84 -14.41
C CYS A 136 -17.66 10.80 -13.27
N ASP A 137 -18.62 10.43 -12.43
CA ASP A 137 -19.03 11.28 -11.30
C ASP A 137 -18.30 10.94 -9.99
N PHE A 138 -18.66 11.62 -8.91
CA PHE A 138 -18.07 11.41 -7.59
C PHE A 138 -18.33 9.99 -7.03
N ILE A 139 -19.52 9.44 -7.30
CA ILE A 139 -19.91 8.09 -6.84
C ILE A 139 -19.04 7.05 -7.55
N ASP A 140 -18.88 7.19 -8.86
CA ASP A 140 -18.03 6.32 -9.68
C ASP A 140 -16.59 6.28 -9.15
N VAL A 141 -16.00 7.46 -8.92
CA VAL A 141 -14.63 7.57 -8.38
C VAL A 141 -14.52 6.93 -7.00
N THR A 142 -15.50 7.16 -6.14
CA THR A 142 -15.53 6.60 -4.78
C THR A 142 -15.56 5.07 -4.82
N ILE A 143 -16.40 4.49 -5.68
CA ILE A 143 -16.47 3.04 -5.90
C ILE A 143 -15.14 2.51 -6.43
N GLY A 144 -14.60 3.11 -7.50
CA GLY A 144 -13.36 2.65 -8.13
C GLY A 144 -12.17 2.69 -7.16
N VAL A 145 -12.03 3.78 -6.40
CA VAL A 145 -10.96 3.93 -5.40
C VAL A 145 -11.15 2.98 -4.20
N GLY A 146 -12.37 2.81 -3.70
CA GLY A 146 -12.65 1.86 -2.61
C GLY A 146 -12.33 0.42 -3.00
N ARG A 147 -12.56 0.05 -4.28
CA ARG A 147 -12.16 -1.25 -4.82
C ARG A 147 -10.65 -1.39 -4.94
N LEU A 148 -9.93 -0.36 -5.39
CA LEU A 148 -8.47 -0.35 -5.38
C LEU A 148 -7.90 -0.55 -3.96
N GLN A 149 -8.47 0.13 -2.96
CA GLN A 149 -8.07 -0.05 -1.55
C GLN A 149 -8.33 -1.48 -1.06
N THR A 150 -9.47 -2.07 -1.44
CA THR A 150 -9.83 -3.44 -1.09
C THR A 150 -8.84 -4.42 -1.71
N LEU A 151 -8.55 -4.29 -3.00
CA LEU A 151 -7.57 -5.12 -3.70
C LEU A 151 -6.20 -5.05 -3.03
N LEU A 152 -5.71 -3.85 -2.74
CA LEU A 152 -4.44 -3.67 -2.04
C LEU A 152 -4.43 -4.35 -0.66
N SER A 153 -5.52 -4.21 0.10
CA SER A 153 -5.68 -4.86 1.41
C SER A 153 -5.71 -6.39 1.31
N ILE A 154 -6.30 -6.94 0.24
CA ILE A 154 -6.34 -8.39 -0.01
C ILE A 154 -4.92 -8.90 -0.28
N PHE A 155 -4.18 -8.24 -1.18
CA PHE A 155 -2.84 -8.68 -1.56
C PHE A 155 -1.80 -8.53 -0.45
N HIS A 156 -1.99 -7.58 0.48
CA HIS A 156 -1.16 -7.46 1.68
C HIS A 156 -1.66 -8.28 2.88
N GLU A 157 -2.72 -9.08 2.71
CA GLU A 157 -3.34 -9.90 3.76
C GLU A 157 -3.78 -9.08 5.00
N THR A 158 -4.07 -7.79 4.83
CA THR A 158 -4.52 -6.89 5.89
C THR A 158 -6.04 -6.83 6.00
N TYR A 159 -6.75 -7.18 4.92
CA TYR A 159 -8.22 -7.16 4.86
C TYR A 159 -8.88 -8.02 5.96
N SER A 160 -8.32 -9.20 6.22
CA SER A 160 -8.90 -10.21 7.13
C SER A 160 -8.60 -9.97 8.60
N LEU A 161 -8.10 -8.79 8.99
CA LEU A 161 -7.63 -8.50 10.34
C LEU A 161 -8.58 -7.53 11.07
N PRO A 162 -9.51 -8.02 11.91
CA PRO A 162 -10.44 -7.16 12.65
C PRO A 162 -9.72 -6.11 13.50
N LYS A 163 -8.57 -6.47 14.10
CA LYS A 163 -7.75 -5.57 14.93
C LYS A 163 -7.14 -4.38 14.16
N LEU A 164 -7.03 -4.50 12.84
CA LEU A 164 -6.52 -3.43 11.98
C LEU A 164 -7.61 -2.48 11.51
N LYS A 165 -8.88 -2.90 11.49
CA LYS A 165 -10.00 -2.02 11.06
C LYS A 165 -10.09 -0.76 11.93
N SER A 166 -9.95 -0.89 13.25
CA SER A 166 -9.92 0.26 14.17
C SER A 166 -8.66 1.12 14.06
N LYS A 167 -7.64 0.64 13.36
CA LYS A 167 -6.38 1.35 13.08
C LYS A 167 -6.39 2.02 11.69
N ARG A 168 -7.49 2.00 10.95
CA ARG A 168 -7.66 2.84 9.75
C ARG A 168 -8.03 4.26 10.19
N HIS A 169 -7.05 4.96 10.77
CA HIS A 169 -7.22 6.32 11.27
C HIS A 169 -6.17 7.23 10.62
N VAL A 170 -6.61 8.30 9.99
CA VAL A 170 -5.78 9.24 9.24
C VAL A 170 -6.02 10.67 9.70
N LEU A 171 -4.94 11.42 9.89
CA LEU A 171 -4.99 12.86 10.13
C LEU A 171 -4.70 13.57 8.80
N MET A 172 -5.67 14.29 8.26
CA MET A 172 -5.49 15.15 7.11
C MET A 172 -5.34 16.60 7.58
N ALA A 173 -4.32 17.30 7.12
CA ALA A 173 -4.09 18.68 7.52
C ALA A 173 -3.59 19.56 6.37
N ALA A 174 -3.99 20.82 6.40
CA ALA A 174 -3.25 21.83 5.64
C ALA A 174 -1.87 22.00 6.30
N ALA A 175 -0.80 21.99 5.50
CA ALA A 175 0.52 22.29 6.01
C ALA A 175 0.55 23.73 6.56
N PRO A 176 1.43 24.04 7.52
CA PRO A 176 1.41 25.34 8.17
C PRO A 176 1.50 26.51 7.18
N GLY A 177 0.63 27.50 7.33
CA GLY A 177 0.57 28.68 6.44
C GLY A 177 -0.23 28.49 5.14
N ASN A 178 -0.85 27.33 4.90
CA ASN A 178 -1.66 27.06 3.70
C ASN A 178 -3.17 27.14 3.99
N GLN A 179 -3.93 27.86 3.16
CA GLN A 179 -5.40 27.97 3.24
C GLN A 179 -6.15 27.14 2.19
N HIS A 180 -5.46 26.32 1.38
CA HIS A 180 -6.11 25.46 0.38
C HIS A 180 -6.80 24.24 1.03
N VAL A 181 -8.02 24.46 1.50
CA VAL A 181 -8.84 23.48 2.24
C VAL A 181 -9.62 22.52 1.33
N PHE A 182 -9.98 22.95 0.11
CA PHE A 182 -10.90 22.21 -0.76
C PHE A 182 -10.43 20.79 -1.11
N GLY A 183 -9.16 20.62 -1.46
CA GLY A 183 -8.60 19.29 -1.78
C GLY A 183 -8.61 18.33 -0.59
N VAL A 184 -8.54 18.86 0.64
CA VAL A 184 -8.55 18.04 1.86
C VAL A 184 -9.94 17.44 2.09
N SER A 185 -11.01 18.22 1.89
CA SER A 185 -12.40 17.74 2.08
C SER A 185 -12.78 16.61 1.12
N ILE A 186 -12.30 16.64 -0.13
CA ILE A 186 -12.54 15.54 -1.08
C ILE A 186 -11.81 14.26 -0.65
N ILE A 187 -10.55 14.39 -0.21
CA ILE A 187 -9.77 13.24 0.27
C ILE A 187 -10.40 12.65 1.53
N GLU A 188 -10.90 13.51 2.44
CA GLU A 188 -11.64 13.10 3.63
C GLU A 188 -12.87 12.27 3.26
N GLU A 189 -13.71 12.73 2.34
CA GLU A 189 -14.92 12.00 1.95
C GLU A 189 -14.59 10.65 1.29
N LEU A 190 -13.58 10.61 0.42
CA LEU A 190 -13.14 9.37 -0.22
C LEU A 190 -12.56 8.37 0.79
N LEU A 191 -11.77 8.84 1.76
CA LEU A 191 -11.22 8.00 2.82
C LEU A 191 -12.34 7.48 3.75
N ALA A 192 -13.24 8.36 4.17
CA ALA A 192 -14.38 8.00 5.00
C ALA A 192 -15.27 6.95 4.32
N SER A 193 -15.55 7.14 3.02
CA SER A 193 -16.26 6.18 2.18
C SER A 193 -15.52 4.83 2.07
N GLY A 194 -14.19 4.85 2.10
CA GLY A 194 -13.33 3.66 2.18
C GLY A 194 -13.24 3.02 3.58
N GLY A 195 -14.03 3.49 4.55
CA GLY A 195 -14.09 2.96 5.91
C GLY A 195 -12.97 3.44 6.83
N TRP A 196 -12.31 4.55 6.49
CA TRP A 196 -11.35 5.20 7.39
C TRP A 196 -12.06 6.09 8.39
N ARG A 197 -11.55 6.11 9.62
CA ARG A 197 -11.77 7.26 10.50
C ARG A 197 -10.85 8.37 10.00
N VAL A 198 -11.40 9.54 9.74
CA VAL A 198 -10.65 10.72 9.30
C VAL A 198 -10.77 11.79 10.37
N GLN A 199 -9.63 12.37 10.75
CA GLN A 199 -9.60 13.63 11.49
C GLN A 199 -8.98 14.67 10.57
N THR A 200 -9.62 15.83 10.48
CA THR A 200 -9.14 16.91 9.62
C THR A 200 -8.78 18.15 10.42
N ASP A 201 -7.61 18.73 10.13
CA ASP A 201 -7.15 19.99 10.68
C ASP A 201 -7.03 21.04 9.55
N HIS A 202 -7.96 22.00 9.59
CA HIS A 202 -8.00 23.10 8.63
C HIS A 202 -7.30 24.37 9.14
N SER A 203 -6.79 24.37 10.37
CA SER A 203 -6.20 25.56 10.99
C SER A 203 -4.88 25.98 10.33
N GLY A 204 -4.14 25.01 9.78
CA GLY A 204 -2.77 25.23 9.33
C GLY A 204 -1.83 25.58 10.50
N GLU A 205 -2.17 25.24 11.74
CA GLU A 205 -1.32 25.50 12.90
C GLU A 205 -0.48 24.27 13.25
N ALA A 206 0.84 24.40 13.15
CA ALA A 206 1.78 23.32 13.48
C ALA A 206 1.57 22.74 14.88
N ASN A 207 1.14 23.54 15.85
CA ASN A 207 0.89 23.09 17.22
C ASN A 207 -0.38 22.22 17.35
N GLN A 208 -1.41 22.47 16.54
CA GLN A 208 -2.63 21.67 16.54
C GLN A 208 -2.35 20.28 15.98
N ILE A 209 -1.67 20.20 14.83
CA ILE A 209 -1.26 18.93 14.20
C ILE A 209 -0.35 18.12 15.14
N LYS A 210 0.66 18.75 15.76
CA LYS A 210 1.54 18.09 16.75
C LYS A 210 0.79 17.58 17.98
N SER A 211 -0.22 18.33 18.43
CA SER A 211 -1.04 17.93 19.57
C SER A 211 -1.96 16.76 19.20
N ALA A 212 -2.54 16.77 18.01
CA ALA A 212 -3.36 15.67 17.51
C ALA A 212 -2.58 14.36 17.47
N VAL A 213 -1.42 14.32 16.79
CA VAL A 213 -0.62 13.09 16.68
C VAL A 213 -0.03 12.59 18.00
N ARG A 214 0.09 13.48 19.00
CA ARG A 214 0.51 13.12 20.37
C ARG A 214 -0.64 12.50 21.17
N ASN A 215 -1.87 12.94 20.94
CA ASN A 215 -3.02 12.58 21.75
C ASN A 215 -3.81 11.40 21.20
N ASP A 216 -3.72 11.14 19.90
CA ASP A 216 -4.40 10.02 19.24
C ASP A 216 -3.43 9.23 18.34
N TRP A 217 -3.82 7.99 18.05
CA TRP A 217 -3.05 7.09 17.19
C TRP A 217 -3.52 7.26 15.75
N PHE A 218 -2.58 7.53 14.84
CA PHE A 218 -2.83 7.63 13.40
C PHE A 218 -1.91 6.67 12.64
N ALA A 219 -2.49 5.98 11.67
CA ALA A 219 -1.74 5.19 10.71
C ALA A 219 -0.96 6.10 9.76
N VAL A 220 -1.61 7.16 9.29
CA VAL A 220 -1.11 8.07 8.27
C VAL A 220 -1.41 9.51 8.65
N VAL A 221 -0.49 10.42 8.35
CA VAL A 221 -0.72 11.87 8.31
C VAL A 221 -0.57 12.34 6.87
N GLY A 222 -1.58 13.02 6.34
CA GLY A 222 -1.56 13.68 5.03
C GLY A 222 -1.44 15.18 5.17
N LEU A 223 -0.44 15.79 4.54
CA LEU A 223 -0.20 17.22 4.55
C LEU A 223 -0.43 17.83 3.16
N THR A 224 -1.38 18.76 3.05
CA THR A 224 -1.59 19.55 1.83
C THR A 224 -0.77 20.83 1.90
N VAL A 225 0.22 20.96 1.03
CA VAL A 225 1.22 22.03 1.04
C VAL A 225 0.94 23.01 -0.08
N GLY A 226 0.97 24.30 0.25
CA GLY A 226 0.80 25.39 -0.70
C GLY A 226 2.15 25.87 -1.23
N SER A 227 2.11 26.71 -2.27
CA SER A 227 3.32 27.16 -2.98
C SER A 227 4.29 28.00 -2.13
N ASP A 228 3.84 28.55 -1.01
CA ASP A 228 4.61 29.53 -0.21
C ASP A 228 5.45 28.89 0.92
N LEU A 229 5.30 27.59 1.18
CA LEU A 229 6.03 26.91 2.26
C LEU A 229 7.44 26.51 1.81
N GLN A 230 8.44 26.83 2.62
CA GLN A 230 9.82 26.43 2.34
C GLN A 230 10.01 24.93 2.61
N ILE A 231 10.75 24.26 1.70
CA ILE A 231 11.05 22.82 1.78
C ILE A 231 11.71 22.44 3.12
N GLU A 232 12.64 23.24 3.63
CA GLU A 232 13.32 22.96 4.90
C GLU A 232 12.39 23.09 6.12
N ASP A 233 11.45 24.04 6.10
CA ASP A 233 10.44 24.17 7.16
C ASP A 233 9.52 22.95 7.18
N LEU A 234 9.07 22.50 6.01
CA LEU A 234 8.25 21.30 5.88
C LEU A 234 9.00 20.04 6.35
N LYS A 235 10.28 19.90 5.98
CA LYS A 235 11.13 18.79 6.41
C LYS A 235 11.29 18.75 7.93
N SER A 236 11.56 19.91 8.54
CA SER A 236 11.65 20.05 10.00
C SER A 236 10.33 19.66 10.66
N PHE A 237 9.22 20.13 10.11
CA PHE A 237 7.88 19.86 10.60
C PHE A 237 7.49 18.37 10.50
N ILE A 238 7.79 17.69 9.38
CA ILE A 238 7.59 16.24 9.25
C ILE A 238 8.40 15.49 10.31
N GLY A 239 9.64 15.91 10.58
CA GLY A 239 10.46 15.37 11.66
C GLY A 239 9.81 15.53 13.04
N ASP A 240 9.22 16.70 13.31
CA ASP A 240 8.48 16.97 14.55
C ASP A 240 7.24 16.08 14.69
N VAL A 241 6.46 15.92 13.63
CA VAL A 241 5.26 15.06 13.61
C VAL A 241 5.62 13.62 13.96
N ARG A 242 6.68 13.08 13.36
CA ARG A 242 7.16 11.71 13.65
C ARG A 242 7.61 11.57 15.11
N ARG A 243 8.33 12.55 15.65
CA ARG A 243 8.78 12.54 17.06
C ARG A 243 7.63 12.63 18.05
N ALA A 244 6.59 13.38 17.71
CA ALA A 244 5.43 13.58 18.58
C ALA A 244 4.40 12.45 18.50
N SER A 245 4.42 11.66 17.41
CA SER A 245 3.42 10.63 17.13
C SER A 245 3.43 9.49 18.15
N GLN A 246 2.24 8.99 18.50
CA GLN A 246 2.09 7.72 19.23
C GLN A 246 2.46 6.49 18.39
N HIS A 247 2.61 6.65 17.07
CA HIS A 247 2.92 5.58 16.15
C HIS A 247 4.31 5.77 15.53
N GLY A 248 5.31 5.03 16.03
CA GLY A 248 6.70 5.15 15.56
C GLY A 248 6.93 4.81 14.09
N ALA A 249 5.97 4.11 13.44
CA ALA A 249 5.99 3.79 12.01
C ALA A 249 4.88 4.53 11.24
N ILE A 250 4.45 5.70 11.72
CA ILE A 250 3.44 6.53 11.05
C ILE A 250 3.84 6.83 9.60
N GLY A 251 2.92 6.58 8.67
CA GLY A 251 3.09 7.01 7.29
C GLY A 251 2.88 8.52 7.18
N VAL A 252 3.76 9.23 6.49
CA VAL A 252 3.57 10.65 6.19
C VAL A 252 3.46 10.80 4.68
N MET A 253 2.36 11.36 4.20
CA MET A 253 2.19 11.72 2.80
C MET A 253 2.04 13.22 2.64
N VAL A 254 2.54 13.76 1.53
CA VAL A 254 2.45 15.17 1.17
C VAL A 254 1.73 15.31 -0.15
N GLY A 255 1.02 16.41 -0.35
CA GLY A 255 0.36 16.74 -1.61
C GLY A 255 0.32 18.24 -1.83
N GLY A 256 -0.10 18.67 -3.01
CA GLY A 256 -0.09 20.07 -3.43
C GLY A 256 0.61 20.26 -4.77
N SER A 257 0.40 21.41 -5.40
CA SER A 257 0.93 21.72 -6.75
C SER A 257 2.43 21.47 -6.86
N MET A 258 3.21 21.89 -5.85
CA MET A 258 4.65 21.68 -5.77
C MET A 258 5.05 20.20 -5.93
N PHE A 259 4.32 19.27 -5.32
CA PHE A 259 4.61 17.84 -5.41
C PHE A 259 4.04 17.17 -6.65
N THR A 260 3.02 17.78 -7.27
CA THR A 260 2.54 17.35 -8.58
C THR A 260 3.54 17.73 -9.68
N GLU A 261 4.16 18.91 -9.57
CA GLU A 261 5.20 19.39 -10.48
C GLU A 261 6.52 18.63 -10.32
N ASP A 262 6.98 18.44 -9.08
CA ASP A 262 8.16 17.65 -8.76
C ASP A 262 7.90 16.66 -7.61
N PRO A 263 7.50 15.41 -7.95
CA PRO A 263 7.30 14.36 -6.95
C PRO A 263 8.56 13.99 -6.15
N SER A 264 9.76 14.30 -6.65
CA SER A 264 11.01 13.98 -5.95
C SER A 264 11.19 14.79 -4.66
N LEU A 265 10.52 15.95 -4.55
CA LEU A 265 10.51 16.79 -3.35
C LEU A 265 9.95 16.05 -2.13
N ALA A 266 9.03 15.10 -2.33
CA ALA A 266 8.45 14.31 -1.23
C ALA A 266 9.55 13.56 -0.45
N VAL A 267 10.54 13.00 -1.18
CA VAL A 267 11.68 12.32 -0.57
C VAL A 267 12.59 13.32 0.14
N GLN A 268 12.80 14.51 -0.43
CA GLN A 268 13.66 15.55 0.16
C GLN A 268 13.15 16.05 1.51
N VAL A 269 11.82 16.14 1.68
CA VAL A 269 11.17 16.54 2.94
C VAL A 269 10.97 15.38 3.93
N GLY A 270 11.30 14.15 3.54
CA GLY A 270 11.17 12.96 4.39
C GLY A 270 9.73 12.41 4.49
N ALA A 271 8.89 12.70 3.49
CA ALA A 271 7.60 12.05 3.32
C ALA A 271 7.77 10.65 2.71
N ASP A 272 6.86 9.74 3.03
CA ASP A 272 6.84 8.37 2.54
C ASP A 272 6.10 8.23 1.20
N ALA A 273 5.21 9.19 0.88
CA ALA A 273 4.45 9.20 -0.36
C ALA A 273 4.04 10.62 -0.77
N THR A 274 3.71 10.78 -2.06
CA THR A 274 2.97 11.90 -2.61
C THR A 274 1.92 11.40 -3.61
N ALA A 275 0.93 12.23 -3.90
CA ALA A 275 -0.10 11.92 -4.88
C ALA A 275 -0.50 13.15 -5.70
N PRO A 276 -0.69 13.00 -7.02
CA PRO A 276 -1.04 14.13 -7.90
C PRO A 276 -2.53 14.52 -7.84
N ASN A 277 -3.39 13.65 -7.32
CA ASN A 277 -4.83 13.90 -7.17
C ASN A 277 -5.43 13.09 -6.01
N ALA A 278 -6.68 13.39 -5.64
CA ALA A 278 -7.34 12.81 -4.48
C ALA A 278 -7.47 11.27 -4.53
N PRO A 279 -7.92 10.64 -5.65
CA PRO A 279 -7.94 9.18 -5.78
C PRO A 279 -6.59 8.51 -5.50
N ALA A 280 -5.50 9.06 -6.06
CA ALA A 280 -4.16 8.53 -5.83
C ALA A 280 -3.70 8.72 -4.37
N ALA A 281 -4.11 9.81 -3.71
CA ALA A 281 -3.79 10.07 -2.29
C ALA A 281 -4.44 9.03 -1.37
N VAL A 282 -5.70 8.70 -1.64
CA VAL A 282 -6.47 7.69 -0.90
C VAL A 282 -5.84 6.30 -1.02
N LEU A 283 -5.38 5.95 -2.22
CA LEU A 283 -4.66 4.69 -2.45
C LEU A 283 -3.28 4.69 -1.78
N ALA A 284 -2.56 5.80 -1.81
CA ALA A 284 -1.27 5.95 -1.12
C ALA A 284 -1.41 5.79 0.40
N ALA A 285 -2.45 6.37 1.01
CA ALA A 285 -2.75 6.19 2.42
C ALA A 285 -2.97 4.70 2.78
N GLN A 286 -3.70 3.96 1.93
CA GLN A 286 -3.90 2.52 2.10
C GLN A 286 -2.58 1.74 2.02
N LYS A 287 -1.72 2.03 1.05
CA LYS A 287 -0.38 1.42 0.96
C LYS A 287 0.46 1.66 2.21
N LEU A 288 0.49 2.90 2.70
CA LEU A 288 1.27 3.27 3.89
C LEU A 288 0.76 2.54 5.13
N PHE A 289 -0.55 2.45 5.30
CA PHE A 289 -1.16 1.68 6.38
C PHE A 289 -0.80 0.20 6.32
N ASP A 290 -0.91 -0.43 5.15
CA ASP A 290 -0.60 -1.85 5.01
C ASP A 290 0.88 -2.14 5.30
N LYS A 291 1.78 -1.27 4.81
CA LYS A 291 3.22 -1.36 5.11
C LYS A 291 3.49 -1.26 6.62
N GLY A 292 2.88 -0.29 7.30
CA GLY A 292 3.01 -0.13 8.75
C GLY A 292 2.45 -1.33 9.53
N ALA A 293 1.33 -1.90 9.07
CA ALA A 293 0.74 -3.09 9.67
C ALA A 293 1.63 -4.33 9.54
N VAL A 294 2.27 -4.53 8.40
CA VAL A 294 3.24 -5.63 8.19
C VAL A 294 4.48 -5.44 9.08
N GLN A 295 4.98 -4.22 9.22
CA GLN A 295 6.12 -3.93 10.09
C GLN A 295 5.83 -4.20 11.58
N GLN A 296 4.63 -3.84 12.06
CA GLN A 296 4.22 -4.14 13.44
C GLN A 296 4.10 -5.65 13.72
N ARG A 297 3.75 -6.45 12.71
CA ARG A 297 3.74 -7.92 12.82
C ARG A 297 5.13 -8.51 12.93
N ALA A 298 6.14 -7.90 12.31
CA ALA A 298 7.51 -8.39 12.36
C ALA A 298 8.22 -8.06 13.70
N THR A 299 7.75 -7.04 14.42
CA THR A 299 8.32 -6.58 15.71
C THR A 299 7.56 -7.06 16.94
N SER A 300 6.42 -7.74 16.79
CA SER A 300 5.62 -8.35 17.86
C SER A 300 5.89 -9.84 17.98
#